data_AF-A0A6V7TR56-F1
#
_entry.id   AF-A0A6V7TR56-F1
#
_cell.length_a   1.000
_cell.length_b   1.000
_cell.length_c   1.000
_cell.angle_alpha   90.00
_cell.angle_beta   90.00
_cell.angle_gamma   90.00
#
_symmetry.space_group_name_H-M   'P 1'
#
loop_
_entity.id
_entity.type
_entity.pdbx_description
1 polymer ?
#
loop_
_entity_poly.entity_id
_entity_poly.type
_entity_poly.pdbx_seq_one_letter_code
_entity_poly.pdbx_strand_id
1 'polypeptide(L)'
;MPSESTFSPNGIFGCGLVYPPTNKLNEEFPYVFFTKNGEMFEKGILLKDNFDSYKPYIKMASYSIEANFGNDLAKSPYKYDITKHKILKEFY
;
A
#
# COMPACT_ATOMS: atom_id res chain seq x y z
N MET A 1 -5.68 -6.96 20.68
CA MET A 1 -5.45 -7.89 19.55
C MET A 1 -6.60 -7.69 18.56
N PRO A 2 -6.34 -7.56 17.25
CA PRO A 2 -7.45 -7.53 16.29
C PRO A 2 -8.18 -8.87 16.37
N SER A 3 -9.52 -8.84 16.38
CA SER A 3 -10.36 -10.05 16.44
C SER A 3 -10.20 -10.90 15.18
N GLU A 4 -10.46 -12.20 15.30
CA GLU A 4 -10.28 -13.24 14.27
C GLU A 4 -10.97 -12.94 12.92
N SER A 5 -11.88 -11.96 12.85
CA SER A 5 -12.54 -11.53 11.61
C SER A 5 -11.65 -10.70 10.66
N THR A 6 -10.44 -10.33 11.06
CA THR A 6 -9.63 -9.33 10.34
C THR A 6 -8.87 -9.93 9.14
N PHE A 7 -8.47 -11.20 9.20
CA PHE A 7 -7.67 -11.86 8.16
C PHE A 7 -8.39 -13.12 7.65
N SER A 8 -9.09 -12.99 6.52
CA SER A 8 -9.66 -14.14 5.81
C SER A 8 -8.52 -14.96 5.16
N PRO A 9 -8.58 -16.31 5.13
CA PRO A 9 -7.55 -17.16 4.54
C PRO A 9 -7.18 -16.81 3.08
N ASN A 10 -8.11 -16.22 2.33
CA ASN A 10 -7.93 -15.80 0.93
C ASN A 10 -7.92 -14.27 0.77
N GLY A 11 -7.64 -13.53 1.84
CA GLY A 11 -7.61 -12.08 1.81
C GLY A 11 -6.43 -11.60 0.96
N ILE A 12 -6.71 -10.76 -0.04
CA ILE A 12 -5.67 -10.11 -0.83
C ILE A 12 -5.36 -8.76 -0.18
N PHE A 13 -4.13 -8.58 0.29
CA PHE A 13 -3.68 -7.33 0.89
C PHE A 13 -2.72 -6.62 -0.05
N GLY A 14 -2.89 -5.32 -0.20
CA GLY A 14 -1.98 -4.46 -0.94
C GLY A 14 -1.41 -3.36 -0.06
N CYS A 15 -0.20 -2.95 -0.35
CA CYS A 15 0.48 -1.81 0.26
C CYS A 15 1.02 -0.94 -0.87
N GLY A 16 0.71 0.35 -0.85
CA GLY A 16 1.17 1.31 -1.84
C GLY A 16 1.90 2.47 -1.18
N LEU A 17 2.97 2.93 -1.82
CA LEU A 17 3.74 4.11 -1.45
C LEU A 17 3.58 5.16 -2.54
N VAL A 18 3.18 6.37 -2.17
CA VAL A 18 2.98 7.47 -3.11
C VAL A 18 3.95 8.57 -2.76
N TYR A 19 4.84 8.89 -3.71
CA TYR A 19 5.73 10.03 -3.60
C TYR A 19 5.04 11.29 -4.10
N PRO A 20 5.33 12.45 -3.51
CA PRO A 20 4.87 13.71 -4.06
C PRO A 20 5.55 13.97 -5.42
N PRO A 21 4.97 14.83 -6.27
CA PRO A 21 5.62 15.30 -7.48
C PRO A 21 7.03 15.85 -7.20
N THR A 22 7.96 15.68 -8.15
CA THR A 22 9.37 16.08 -7.96
C THR A 22 9.54 17.54 -7.58
N ASN A 23 8.66 18.43 -8.08
CA ASN A 23 8.68 19.86 -7.75
C ASN A 23 8.16 20.20 -6.35
N LYS A 24 7.65 19.21 -5.60
CA LYS A 24 7.09 19.37 -4.25
C LYS A 24 7.80 18.53 -3.18
N LEU A 25 8.89 17.86 -3.53
CA LEU A 25 9.64 16.97 -2.60
C LEU A 25 10.18 17.68 -1.34
N ASN A 26 10.30 19.01 -1.36
CA ASN A 26 10.75 19.80 -0.22
C ASN A 26 9.60 20.27 0.70
N GLU A 27 8.36 20.11 0.27
CA GLU A 27 7.15 20.66 0.91
C GLU A 27 6.18 19.56 1.34
N GLU A 28 6.13 18.48 0.56
CA GLU A 28 5.25 17.35 0.77
C GLU A 28 6.08 16.10 1.11
N PHE A 29 5.49 15.22 1.90
CA PHE A 29 6.07 13.94 2.27
C PHE A 29 5.27 12.81 1.58
N PRO A 30 5.90 11.70 1.16
CA PRO A 30 5.20 10.50 0.73
C PRO A 30 4.23 9.99 1.77
N TYR A 31 3.23 9.24 1.30
CA TYR A 31 2.32 8.52 2.17
C TYR A 31 2.22 7.05 1.77
N VAL A 32 1.91 6.22 2.76
CA VAL A 32 1.59 4.80 2.54
C VAL A 32 0.09 4.59 2.67
N PHE A 33 -0.49 3.76 1.82
CA PHE A 33 -1.88 3.33 1.93
C PHE A 33 -1.99 1.80 1.85
N PHE A 34 -3.04 1.26 2.45
CA PHE A 34 -3.29 -0.18 2.48
C PHE A 34 -4.61 -0.51 1.81
N THR A 35 -4.67 -1.70 1.22
CA THR A 35 -5.87 -2.21 0.56
C THR A 35 -6.16 -3.62 1.01
N LYS A 36 -7.45 -3.95 1.08
CA LYS A 36 -7.95 -5.29 1.36
C LYS A 36 -8.96 -5.64 0.28
N ASN A 37 -8.72 -6.74 -0.42
CA ASN A 37 -9.53 -7.24 -1.53
C ASN A 37 -9.76 -6.21 -2.66
N GLY A 38 -8.83 -5.28 -2.86
CA GLY A 38 -8.89 -4.25 -3.91
C GLY A 38 -9.54 -2.94 -3.48
N GLU A 39 -9.95 -2.83 -2.23
CA GLU A 39 -10.49 -1.60 -1.65
C GLU A 39 -9.49 -1.02 -0.66
N MET A 40 -9.25 0.29 -0.72
CA MET A 40 -8.45 0.99 0.28
C MET A 40 -9.21 0.99 1.60
N PHE A 41 -8.57 0.52 2.67
CA PHE A 41 -9.14 0.62 4.00
C PHE A 41 -8.32 1.64 4.80
N GLU A 42 -9.03 2.51 5.53
CA GLU A 42 -8.47 3.62 6.32
C GLU A 42 -7.78 4.74 5.50
N LYS A 43 -7.37 5.81 6.19
CA LYS A 43 -6.64 6.94 5.60
C LYS A 43 -5.16 6.58 5.44
N GLY A 44 -4.52 7.13 4.40
CA GLY A 44 -3.09 6.96 4.19
C GLY A 44 -2.26 7.52 5.38
N ILE A 45 -1.12 6.89 5.64
CA ILE A 45 -0.18 7.30 6.69
C ILE A 45 0.85 8.24 6.06
N LEU A 46 0.82 9.52 6.44
CA LEU A 46 1.85 10.49 6.07
C LEU A 46 3.18 10.12 6.72
N LEU A 47 4.23 10.02 5.93
CA LEU A 47 5.58 9.73 6.40
C LEU A 47 6.26 11.06 6.79
N LYS A 48 7.10 11.09 7.82
CA LYS A 48 7.58 12.37 8.43
C LYS A 48 9.10 12.58 8.40
N ASP A 49 9.85 11.74 7.69
CA ASP A 49 11.33 11.71 7.73
C ASP A 49 11.97 11.78 6.34
N ASN A 50 13.29 11.97 6.24
CA ASN A 50 13.99 11.93 4.95
C ASN A 50 13.89 10.54 4.28
N PHE A 51 13.51 10.51 3.01
CA PHE A 51 13.01 9.34 2.29
C PHE A 51 14.04 8.58 1.45
N ASP A 52 15.28 8.47 1.91
CA ASP A 52 16.36 8.01 1.03
C ASP A 52 16.15 6.60 0.47
N SER A 53 15.43 5.71 1.18
CA SER A 53 15.07 4.39 0.65
C SER A 53 13.96 3.69 1.43
N TYR A 54 12.75 3.60 0.85
CA TYR A 54 11.72 2.68 1.31
C TYR A 54 11.86 1.31 0.65
N LYS A 55 11.60 0.25 1.43
CA LYS A 55 11.57 -1.12 0.92
C LYS A 55 10.37 -1.88 1.47
N PRO A 56 9.75 -2.76 0.66
CA PRO A 56 8.72 -3.66 1.16
C PRO A 56 9.29 -4.56 2.26
N TYR A 57 8.51 -4.78 3.32
CA TYR A 57 8.88 -5.62 4.45
C TYR A 57 7.69 -6.49 4.86
N ILE A 58 7.95 -7.79 5.06
CA ILE A 58 6.96 -8.75 5.50
C ILE A 58 7.55 -9.58 6.65
N LYS A 59 6.77 -9.71 7.73
CA LYS A 59 7.09 -10.60 8.85
C LYS A 59 5.98 -11.63 8.99
N MET A 60 6.33 -12.91 8.94
CA MET A 60 5.40 -14.03 9.08
C MET A 60 5.67 -14.79 10.37
N ALA A 61 4.61 -15.37 10.96
CA ALA A 61 4.71 -16.31 12.07
C ALA A 61 4.41 -17.73 11.58
N SER A 62 3.12 -18.07 11.38
CA SER A 62 2.66 -19.41 10.99
C SER A 62 1.70 -19.38 9.80
N TYR A 63 2.03 -18.58 8.77
CA TYR A 63 1.22 -18.44 7.56
C TYR A 63 2.08 -18.65 6.32
N SER A 64 1.46 -19.14 5.25
CA SER A 64 2.03 -19.14 3.90
C SER A 64 1.39 -18.01 3.11
N ILE A 65 2.20 -17.23 2.39
CA ILE A 65 1.74 -16.14 1.54
C ILE A 65 2.43 -16.21 0.19
N GLU A 66 1.80 -15.63 -0.82
CA GLU A 66 2.41 -15.31 -2.10
C GLU A 66 2.54 -13.79 -2.22
N ALA A 67 3.70 -13.32 -2.68
CA ALA A 67 3.94 -11.90 -2.93
C ALA A 67 3.89 -11.61 -4.42
N ASN A 68 3.06 -10.65 -4.83
CA ASN A 68 2.97 -10.17 -6.19
C ASN A 68 3.60 -8.77 -6.30
N PHE A 69 4.75 -8.68 -6.97
CA PHE A 69 5.46 -7.42 -7.26
C PHE A 69 5.18 -6.88 -8.69
N GLY A 70 4.23 -7.48 -9.40
CA GLY A 70 3.82 -7.04 -10.74
C GLY A 70 4.69 -7.55 -11.89
N ASN A 71 5.43 -8.65 -11.68
CA ASN A 71 6.30 -9.23 -12.73
C ASN A 71 5.51 -9.72 -13.97
N ASP A 72 4.26 -10.15 -13.78
CA ASP A 72 3.35 -10.57 -14.85
C ASP A 72 1.92 -10.15 -14.51
N LEU A 73 1.54 -8.97 -14.99
CA LEU A 73 0.20 -8.40 -14.75
C LEU A 73 -0.89 -9.06 -15.58
N ALA A 74 -0.55 -9.79 -16.64
CA ALA A 74 -1.53 -10.52 -17.45
C ALA A 74 -2.00 -11.79 -16.71
N LYS A 75 -1.06 -12.50 -16.07
CA LYS A 75 -1.36 -13.71 -15.29
C LYS A 75 -1.77 -13.41 -13.85
N SER A 76 -1.17 -12.39 -13.23
CA SER A 76 -1.41 -12.02 -11.83
C SER A 76 -1.57 -10.50 -11.71
N PRO A 77 -2.73 -9.94 -12.08
CA PRO A 77 -3.00 -8.52 -11.96
C PRO A 77 -3.10 -8.08 -10.50
N TYR A 78 -2.78 -6.83 -10.22
CA TYR A 78 -3.09 -6.22 -8.93
C TYR A 78 -4.61 -6.23 -8.69
N LYS A 79 -5.02 -6.56 -7.47
CA LYS A 79 -6.43 -6.50 -7.08
C LYS A 79 -6.91 -5.05 -6.93
N TYR A 80 -6.02 -4.16 -6.51
CA TYR A 80 -6.28 -2.72 -6.45
C TYR A 80 -6.08 -2.09 -7.82
N ASP A 81 -7.08 -1.32 -8.26
CA ASP A 81 -7.00 -0.54 -9.50
C ASP A 81 -6.32 0.81 -9.24
N ILE A 82 -5.02 0.87 -9.52
CA ILE A 82 -4.22 2.06 -9.30
C ILE A 82 -4.69 3.28 -10.11
N THR A 83 -5.39 3.06 -11.24
CA THR A 83 -5.91 4.18 -12.06
C THR A 83 -7.06 4.92 -11.38
N LYS A 84 -7.71 4.28 -10.40
CA LYS A 84 -8.76 4.86 -9.56
C LYS A 84 -8.21 5.49 -8.28
N HIS A 85 -6.89 5.54 -8.11
CA HIS A 85 -6.28 6.15 -6.94
C HIS A 85 -6.59 7.65 -6.92
N LYS A 86 -7.42 8.07 -5.95
CA LYS A 86 -7.70 9.47 -5.70
C LYS A 86 -6.72 9.95 -4.66
N ILE A 87 -5.85 10.89 -5.04
CA ILE A 87 -4.99 11.58 -4.08
C ILE A 87 -5.92 12.28 -3.09
N LEU A 88 -5.79 11.92 -1.81
CA LEU A 88 -6.59 12.55 -0.76
C LEU A 88 -6.19 14.03 -0.71
N LYS A 89 -7.17 14.92 -0.88
CA LYS A 89 -6.97 16.37 -0.77
C LYS A 89 -6.42 16.79 0.60
N GLU A 90 -6.45 15.91 1.59
CA GLU A 90 -5.85 16.12 2.91
C GLU A 90 -4.31 16.21 2.89
N PHE A 91 -3.69 15.98 1.72
CA PHE A 91 -2.25 16.13 1.48
C PHE A 91 -1.89 17.32 0.55
N TYR A 92 -2.85 18.20 0.24
CA TYR A 92 -2.66 19.44 -0.54
C TYR A 92 -3.13 20.68 0.22
#